data_AF-A0A818XSY8-F1
#
_entry.id   AF-A0A818XSY8-F1
#
_cell.length_a   1.000
_cell.length_b   1.000
_cell.length_c   1.000
_cell.angle_alpha   90.00
_cell.angle_beta   90.00
_cell.angle_gamma   90.00
#
_symmetry.space_group_name_H-M   'P 1'
#
loop_
_entity.id
_entity.type
_entity.pdbx_description
1 polymer ?
#
loop_
_entity_poly.entity_id
_entity_poly.type
_entity_poly.pdbx_seq_one_letter_code
_entity_poly.pdbx_strand_id
1 'polypeptide(L)'
;EWNNIIWSDAAHFEVLNRKNRTCVRRLRSEADQRFNFVPNVQGGEGSISVWGCMAGGARGPLVIYSGKVDGRAYVKIIEELLPSFIENAFDSSNKNWMFMYDNAPPHRSKYVE
;
A
#
# COMPACT_ATOMS: atom_id res chain seq x y z
N GLU A 1 -6.99 -21.06 12.61
CA GLU A 1 -5.96 -20.99 11.56
C GLU A 1 -5.67 -19.56 11.12
N TRP A 2 -6.68 -18.77 10.73
CA TRP A 2 -6.51 -17.39 10.25
C TRP A 2 -5.85 -16.39 11.22
N ASN A 3 -5.95 -16.62 12.54
CA ASN A 3 -5.38 -15.72 13.54
C ASN A 3 -3.84 -15.70 13.56
N ASN A 4 -3.19 -16.76 13.07
CA ASN A 4 -1.74 -16.86 13.03
C ASN A 4 -1.15 -16.46 11.67
N ILE A 5 -1.97 -15.91 10.77
CA ILE A 5 -1.52 -15.41 9.48
C ILE A 5 -1.26 -13.91 9.59
N ILE A 6 -0.06 -13.51 9.20
CA ILE A 6 0.32 -12.10 9.02
C ILE A 6 0.02 -11.73 7.58
N TRP A 7 -1.00 -10.90 7.40
CA TRP A 7 -1.41 -10.36 6.11
C TRP A 7 -0.59 -9.13 5.81
N SER A 8 0.01 -9.03 4.63
CA SER A 8 0.71 -7.83 4.18
C SER A 8 0.29 -7.41 2.77
N ASP A 9 0.35 -6.11 2.51
CA ASP A 9 0.10 -5.55 1.18
C ASP A 9 0.73 -4.16 1.03
N ALA A 10 0.84 -3.70 -0.22
CA ALA A 10 1.24 -2.36 -0.58
C ALA A 10 0.11 -1.60 -1.29
N ALA A 11 -0.19 -0.39 -0.83
CA ALA A 11 -1.17 0.49 -1.42
C ALA A 11 -0.50 1.75 -2.01
N HIS A 12 -0.99 2.19 -3.16
CA HIS A 12 -0.52 3.40 -3.84
C HIS A 12 -1.59 4.50 -3.81
N PHE A 13 -1.20 5.68 -3.36
CA PHE A 13 -2.10 6.83 -3.22
C PHE A 13 -1.58 8.01 -4.04
N GLU A 14 -2.42 8.49 -4.97
CA GLU A 14 -2.17 9.71 -5.72
C GLU A 14 -2.69 10.92 -4.94
N VAL A 15 -1.83 11.93 -4.75
CA VAL A 15 -2.16 13.17 -4.02
C VAL A 15 -2.92 14.13 -4.92
N LEU A 16 -2.45 14.32 -6.17
CA LEU A 16 -3.02 15.30 -7.10
C LEU A 16 -3.98 14.71 -8.15
N ASN A 17 -3.85 13.42 -8.49
CA ASN A 17 -4.64 12.77 -9.54
C ASN A 17 -5.80 11.91 -9.01
N ARG A 18 -6.47 12.35 -7.95
CA ARG A 18 -7.66 11.66 -7.46
C ARG A 18 -8.71 11.59 -8.56
N LYS A 19 -8.96 10.39 -9.10
CA LYS A 19 -9.96 10.08 -10.13
C LYS A 19 -11.40 10.16 -9.59
N ASN A 20 -11.74 11.25 -8.90
CA ASN A 20 -13.11 11.51 -8.49
C ASN A 20 -13.88 12.03 -9.70
N ARG A 21 -14.98 11.36 -10.05
CA ARG A 21 -15.89 11.86 -11.09
C ARG A 21 -16.62 13.08 -10.53
N THR A 22 -16.31 14.26 -11.08
CA THR A 22 -17.09 15.47 -10.79
C THR A 22 -18.35 15.46 -11.65
N CYS A 23 -19.51 15.37 -11.01
CA CYS A 23 -20.79 15.54 -11.69
C CYS A 23 -21.04 17.03 -11.92
N VAL A 24 -21.32 17.41 -13.17
CA VAL A 24 -21.61 18.78 -13.57
C VAL A 24 -23.04 18.85 -14.10
N ARG A 25 -23.81 19.84 -13.65
CA ARG A 25 -25.13 20.16 -14.21
C ARG A 25 -24.99 21.35 -15.16
N ARG A 26 -25.37 21.16 -16.42
CA ARG A 26 -25.26 22.16 -17.48
C ARG A 26 -26.36 22.01 -18.51
N LEU A 27 -26.60 23.06 -19.30
CA LEU A 27 -27.41 22.98 -20.51
C LEU A 27 -26.67 22.26 -21.63
N ARG A 28 -27.41 21.82 -22.65
CA ARG A 28 -26.82 21.15 -23.82
C ARG A 28 -25.85 22.09 -24.57
N SER A 29 -26.19 23.37 -24.70
CA SER A 29 -25.38 24.41 -25.35
C SER A 29 -24.09 24.75 -24.59
N GLU A 30 -24.00 24.40 -23.31
CA GLU A 30 -22.86 24.76 -22.46
C GLU A 30 -21.77 23.68 -22.47
N ALA A 31 -21.85 22.68 -23.35
CA ALA A 31 -20.97 21.51 -23.32
C ALA A 31 -19.48 21.82 -23.27
N ASP A 32 -19.07 22.80 -24.05
CA ASP A 32 -17.66 23.12 -24.26
C ASP A 32 -17.22 24.33 -23.44
N GLN A 33 -18.03 24.76 -22.47
CA GLN A 33 -17.68 25.87 -21.58
C GLN A 33 -16.61 25.43 -20.58
N ARG A 34 -15.55 26.22 -20.43
CA ARG A 34 -14.39 25.88 -19.59
C ARG A 34 -14.74 25.55 -18.14
N PHE A 35 -15.77 26.20 -17.57
CA PHE A 35 -16.23 25.94 -16.21
C PHE A 35 -16.90 24.55 -16.03
N ASN A 36 -17.18 23.83 -17.12
CA ASN A 36 -17.71 22.47 -17.10
C ASN A 36 -16.64 21.37 -17.18
N PHE A 37 -15.35 21.76 -17.23
CA PHE A 37 -14.23 20.82 -17.24
C PHE A 37 -13.39 20.96 -15.97
N VAL A 38 -12.95 19.83 -15.44
CA VAL A 38 -11.91 19.78 -14.40
C VAL A 38 -10.58 19.51 -15.11
N PRO A 39 -9.55 20.37 -14.91
CA PRO A 39 -8.22 20.10 -15.45
C PRO A 39 -7.69 18.77 -14.93
N ASN A 40 -7.20 17.92 -15.84
CA ASN A 40 -6.43 16.75 -15.47
C ASN A 40 -4.94 17.13 -15.45
N VAL A 41 -4.26 16.86 -14.33
CA VAL A 41 -2.81 17.04 -14.25
C VAL A 41 -2.16 15.81 -14.86
N GLN A 42 -1.57 15.98 -16.05
CA GLN A 42 -0.85 14.90 -16.71
C GLN A 42 0.58 14.84 -16.13
N GLY A 43 0.81 13.89 -15.22
CA GLY A 43 2.08 13.73 -14.53
C GLY A 43 1.87 13.44 -13.04
N GLY A 44 2.46 12.36 -12.55
CA GLY A 44 2.32 11.83 -11.18
C GLY A 44 3.05 12.64 -10.12
N GLU A 45 2.87 13.96 -10.12
CA GLU A 45 3.45 14.83 -9.11
C GLU A 45 2.70 14.60 -7.78
N GLY A 46 3.39 13.97 -6.82
CA GLY A 46 2.83 13.62 -5.52
C GLY A 46 2.05 12.31 -5.53
N SER A 47 2.77 11.19 -5.37
CA SER A 47 2.18 9.92 -4.94
C SER A 47 2.96 9.39 -3.75
N ILE A 48 2.26 8.67 -2.87
CA ILE A 48 2.86 7.95 -1.75
C ILE A 48 2.48 6.49 -1.88
N SER A 49 3.46 5.62 -1.68
CA SER A 49 3.21 4.20 -1.53
C SER A 49 3.36 3.84 -0.06
N VAL A 50 2.49 2.97 0.43
CA VAL A 50 2.49 2.52 1.81
C VAL A 50 2.48 1.01 1.82
N TRP A 51 3.43 0.41 2.52
CA TRP A 51 3.39 -1.00 2.87
C TRP A 51 2.89 -1.17 4.30
N GLY A 52 2.15 -2.23 4.57
CA GLY A 52 1.71 -2.54 5.92
C GLY A 52 1.38 -4.01 6.12
N CYS A 53 1.21 -4.40 7.39
CA CYS A 53 0.73 -5.72 7.74
C CYS A 53 -0.27 -5.71 8.91
N MET A 54 -0.98 -6.83 9.10
CA MET A 54 -1.90 -7.06 10.21
C MET A 54 -2.03 -8.56 10.51
N ALA A 55 -2.31 -8.91 11.76
CA ALA A 55 -2.53 -10.30 12.19
C ALA A 55 -3.44 -10.32 13.41
N GLY A 56 -4.21 -11.39 13.64
CA GLY A 56 -4.91 -11.63 14.92
C GLY A 56 -5.74 -10.47 15.51
N GLY A 57 -6.22 -9.53 14.68
CA GLY A 57 -6.93 -8.31 15.13
C GLY A 57 -6.03 -7.12 15.50
N ALA A 58 -4.71 -7.28 15.49
CA ALA A 58 -3.74 -6.21 15.69
C ALA A 58 -3.24 -5.63 14.34
N ARG A 59 -3.03 -4.32 14.34
CA ARG A 59 -2.41 -3.60 13.22
C ARG A 59 -0.90 -3.60 13.37
N GLY A 60 -0.21 -4.01 12.32
CA GLY A 60 1.25 -3.93 12.21
C GLY A 60 1.74 -2.54 11.82
N PRO A 61 3.05 -2.41 11.61
CA PRO A 61 3.66 -1.15 11.19
C PRO A 61 3.21 -0.74 9.77
N LEU A 62 3.19 0.58 9.54
CA LEU A 62 2.97 1.18 8.23
C LEU A 62 4.24 1.89 7.79
N VAL A 63 4.73 1.53 6.60
CA VAL A 63 5.96 2.07 6.02
C VAL A 63 5.60 2.90 4.80
N ILE A 64 5.88 4.20 4.88
CA ILE A 64 5.70 5.10 3.75
C ILE A 64 7.00 5.15 2.95
N TYR A 65 6.90 4.98 1.64
CA TYR A 65 8.03 5.12 0.73
C TYR A 65 7.62 5.83 -0.55
N SER A 66 8.61 6.48 -1.18
CA SER A 66 8.45 7.12 -2.49
C SER A 66 9.14 6.28 -3.55
N GLY A 67 8.52 6.16 -4.72
CA GLY A 67 9.04 5.38 -5.84
C GLY A 67 8.81 3.87 -5.72
N LYS A 68 9.69 3.09 -6.36
CA LYS A 68 9.60 1.63 -6.42
C LYS A 68 10.48 0.99 -5.34
N VAL A 69 9.94 -0.01 -4.66
CA VAL A 69 10.69 -0.87 -3.73
C VAL A 69 11.25 -2.04 -4.53
N ASP A 70 12.56 -2.27 -4.41
CA ASP A 70 13.21 -3.47 -4.94
C ASP A 70 13.23 -4.60 -3.90
N GLY A 71 13.68 -5.79 -4.31
CA GLY A 71 13.71 -6.95 -3.42
C GLY A 71 14.57 -6.76 -2.17
N ARG A 72 15.67 -5.99 -2.24
CA ARG A 72 16.56 -5.77 -1.09
C ARG A 72 15.90 -4.84 -0.07
N ALA A 73 15.32 -3.74 -0.54
CA ALA A 73 14.57 -2.82 0.31
C ALA A 73 13.38 -3.52 0.96
N TYR A 74 12.69 -4.41 0.22
CA TYR A 74 11.60 -5.22 0.75
C TYR A 74 12.03 -6.14 1.90
N VAL A 75 13.11 -6.92 1.72
CA VAL A 75 13.63 -7.81 2.76
C VAL A 75 13.99 -7.01 4.01
N LYS A 76 14.70 -5.90 3.85
CA LYS A 76 15.08 -5.04 4.98
C LYS A 76 13.87 -4.55 5.77
N ILE A 77 12.81 -4.12 5.08
CA ILE A 77 11.55 -3.68 5.71
C ILE A 77 10.96 -4.81 6.56
N ILE A 78 10.91 -6.02 6.03
CA ILE A 78 10.32 -7.18 6.71
C ILE A 78 11.15 -7.58 7.92
N GLU A 79 12.47 -7.73 7.75
CA GLU A 79 13.39 -8.18 8.80
C GLU A 79 13.41 -7.23 10.00
N GLU A 80 13.32 -5.92 9.75
CA GLU A 80 13.31 -4.92 10.83
C GLU A 80 11.95 -4.86 11.56
N LEU A 81 10.84 -5.07 10.85
CA LEU A 81 9.51 -4.73 11.35
C LEU A 81 8.68 -5.91 11.82
N LEU A 82 8.74 -7.06 11.16
CA LEU A 82 7.91 -8.21 11.53
C LEU A 82 8.26 -8.81 12.90
N PRO A 83 9.55 -9.02 13.26
CA PRO A 83 9.89 -9.56 14.57
C PRO A 83 9.35 -8.66 15.68
N SER A 84 9.60 -7.35 15.56
CA SER A 84 9.10 -6.33 16.48
C SER A 84 7.58 -6.33 16.58
N PHE A 85 6.85 -6.50 15.47
CA PHE A 85 5.40 -6.57 15.51
C PHE A 85 4.90 -7.81 16.26
N ILE A 86 5.47 -8.99 15.96
CA ILE A 86 5.05 -10.25 16.58
C ILE A 86 5.30 -10.22 18.09
N GLU A 87 6.49 -9.79 18.52
CA GLU A 87 6.86 -9.73 19.93
C GLU A 87 6.01 -8.75 20.74
N ASN A 88 5.60 -7.63 20.13
CA ASN A 88 4.82 -6.60 20.83
C ASN A 88 3.31 -6.91 20.86
N ALA A 89 2.78 -7.54 19.80
CA ALA A 89 1.34 -7.74 19.65
C ALA A 89 0.86 -9.11 20.12
N PHE A 90 1.75 -10.10 20.22
CA PHE A 90 1.38 -11.48 20.52
C PHE A 90 2.36 -12.15 21.49
N ASP A 91 1.93 -13.28 22.03
CA ASP A 91 2.83 -14.16 22.78
C ASP A 91 3.87 -14.78 21.83
N SER A 92 5.12 -14.35 21.99
CA SER A 92 6.26 -14.81 21.19
C SER A 92 6.60 -16.30 21.39
N SER A 93 5.99 -16.97 22.37
CA SER A 93 6.08 -18.43 22.52
C SER A 93 5.34 -19.19 21.40
N ASN A 94 4.38 -18.55 20.73
CA ASN A 94 3.71 -19.12 19.56
C ASN A 94 4.62 -19.03 18.34
N LYS A 95 5.13 -20.18 17.88
CA LYS A 95 6.05 -20.28 16.73
C LYS A 95 5.35 -20.56 15.40
N ASN A 96 4.02 -20.71 15.39
CA ASN A 96 3.27 -21.15 14.21
C ASN A 96 2.72 -19.96 13.41
N TRP A 97 3.52 -18.91 13.22
CA TRP A 97 3.16 -17.76 12.40
C TRP A 97 3.42 -18.05 10.92
N MET A 98 2.46 -17.68 10.08
CA MET A 98 2.59 -17.75 8.62
C MET A 98 2.57 -16.32 8.07
N PHE A 99 3.56 -15.98 7.25
CA PHE A 99 3.60 -14.68 6.57
C PHE A 99 2.99 -14.80 5.17
N MET A 100 2.01 -13.95 4.87
CA MET A 100 1.32 -13.88 3.58
C MET A 100 1.75 -12.61 2.84
N TYR A 101 2.16 -12.78 1.60
CA TYR A 101 2.52 -11.72 0.66
C TYR A 101 2.06 -12.11 -0.76
N ASP A 102 1.88 -11.11 -1.63
CA ASP A 102 1.51 -11.35 -3.03
C ASP A 102 2.71 -11.82 -3.88
N ASN A 103 2.46 -12.19 -5.14
CA ASN A 103 3.53 -12.60 -6.06
C ASN A 103 4.20 -11.44 -6.80
N ALA A 104 4.25 -10.23 -6.21
CA ALA A 104 4.91 -9.10 -6.85
C ALA A 104 6.41 -9.38 -7.10
N PRO A 105 7.01 -8.78 -8.16
CA PRO A 105 8.40 -9.03 -8.51
C PRO A 105 9.43 -8.85 -7.38
N PRO A 106 9.31 -7.86 -6.47
CA PRO A 106 10.22 -7.72 -5.34
C PRO A 106 10.18 -8.91 -4.37
N HIS A 107 9.00 -9.52 -4.19
CA HIS A 107 8.79 -10.64 -3.26
C HIS A 107 9.34 -11.96 -3.79
N ARG A 108 9.56 -12.04 -5.11
CA ARG A 108 10.19 -13.18 -5.80
C ARG A 108 11.65 -12.90 -6.19
N SER A 109 12.22 -11.84 -5.64
CA SER A 109 13.61 -11.51 -5.91
C SER A 109 14.54 -12.56 -5.30
N LYS A 110 15.70 -12.77 -5.91
CA LYS A 110 16.76 -13.66 -5.38
C LYS A 110 17.29 -13.26 -3.98
N TYR A 111 16.90 -12.08 -3.49
CA TYR A 111 17.26 -11.60 -2.17
C TYR A 111 16.24 -12.02 -1.10
N VAL A 112 15.03 -12.40 -1.51
CA VAL A 112 14.00 -12.96 -0.63
C VAL A 112 14.22 -14.47 -0.63
N GLU A 113 14.81 -14.97 0.47
CA GLU A 113 15.06 -16.40 0.70
C GLU A 113 14.03 -17.02 1.66
#